data_AF-A0A6U5F251-F1
#
_entry.id   AF-A0A6U5F251-F1
#
_cell.length_a   1.000
_cell.length_b   1.000
_cell.length_c   1.000
_cell.angle_alpha   90.00
_cell.angle_beta   90.00
_cell.angle_gamma   90.00
#
_symmetry.space_group_name_H-M   'P 1'
#
loop_
_entity.id
_entity.type
_entity.pdbx_description
1 polymer ?
#
loop_
_entity_poly.entity_id
_entity_poly.type
_entity_poly.pdbx_seq_one_letter_code
_entity_poly.pdbx_strand_id
1 'polypeptide(L)'
;MPFPLEYGKNVLALTVVFMLLIVHILQILNPIFIKYDREPKDGMLSKREMHHMFRDLHEKISDSQINNLFHQFDIDRDGRISFEEFIYATAFFIKKSYQGKITPVPSDASSSSSEIEASFSYDDGEGELEEMPVDLAEQRPEKQQRALKFRAVGQLLLGTFLILVFSDPMVKVFGEVALRINIPPFYVSFVLAPVISNAPEIFASRYYARKKTRRSMTIAFTALQGSAAMNNTVCLSIFMGLVHFRGIAWNYSAETMSILAVEIILAMMTRKRILNLADACKIASIFPMSLFVIIVLESWGYS
;
A
#
# COMPACT_ATOMS: atom_id res chain seq x y z
N MET A 1 29.18 -45.24 -4.69
CA MET A 1 28.78 -44.35 -3.58
C MET A 1 27.95 -43.22 -4.18
N PRO A 2 26.68 -43.06 -3.81
CA PRO A 2 25.85 -41.97 -4.34
C PRO A 2 26.23 -40.66 -3.64
N PHE A 3 26.52 -39.62 -4.43
CA PHE A 3 26.66 -38.25 -3.92
C PHE A 3 25.34 -37.80 -3.28
N PRO A 4 25.34 -37.13 -2.12
CA PRO A 4 24.11 -36.76 -1.44
C PRO A 4 23.33 -35.71 -2.24
N LEU A 5 22.19 -36.13 -2.78
CA LEU A 5 21.22 -35.34 -3.58
C LEU A 5 20.72 -34.06 -2.88
N GLU A 6 20.93 -33.89 -1.58
CA GLU A 6 20.58 -32.68 -0.83
C GLU A 6 21.50 -31.49 -1.14
N TYR A 7 22.79 -31.71 -1.41
CA TYR A 7 23.70 -30.62 -1.79
C TYR A 7 23.34 -30.03 -3.16
N GLY A 8 22.90 -30.86 -4.10
CA GLY A 8 22.49 -30.42 -5.44
C GLY A 8 21.23 -29.54 -5.42
N LYS A 9 20.26 -29.83 -4.54
CA LYS A 9 19.03 -29.02 -4.42
C LYS A 9 19.30 -27.63 -3.86
N ASN A 10 20.19 -27.51 -2.87
CA ASN A 10 20.55 -26.22 -2.29
C ASN A 10 21.42 -25.37 -3.23
N VAL A 11 22.33 -26.00 -3.98
CA VAL A 11 23.11 -25.32 -5.02
C VAL A 11 22.20 -24.87 -6.17
N LEU A 12 21.27 -25.71 -6.63
CA LEU A 12 20.30 -25.32 -7.65
C LEU A 12 19.40 -24.18 -7.16
N ALA A 13 18.86 -24.26 -5.94
CA ALA A 13 18.07 -23.18 -5.36
C ALA A 13 18.86 -21.87 -5.26
N LEU A 14 20.11 -21.91 -4.81
CA LEU A 14 20.98 -20.74 -4.71
C LEU A 14 21.30 -20.16 -6.10
N THR A 15 21.58 -20.99 -7.10
CA THR A 15 21.84 -20.53 -8.48
C THR A 15 20.60 -19.91 -9.13
N VAL A 16 19.41 -20.45 -8.86
CA VAL A 16 18.15 -19.90 -9.36
C VAL A 16 17.83 -18.56 -8.69
N VAL A 17 17.98 -18.47 -7.36
CA VAL A 17 17.80 -17.20 -6.63
C VAL A 17 18.80 -16.15 -7.09
N PHE A 18 20.06 -16.53 -7.30
CA PHE A 18 21.09 -15.64 -7.81
C PHE A 18 20.80 -15.17 -9.25
N MET A 19 20.35 -16.06 -10.13
CA MET A 19 19.90 -15.71 -11.49
C MET A 19 18.71 -14.76 -11.46
N LEU A 20 17.71 -15.02 -10.61
CA LEU A 20 16.53 -14.15 -10.46
C LEU A 20 16.93 -12.77 -9.92
N LEU A 21 17.85 -12.71 -8.96
CA LEU A 21 18.39 -11.47 -8.43
C LEU A 21 19.10 -10.67 -9.53
N ILE A 22 19.95 -11.31 -10.33
CA ILE A 22 20.64 -10.66 -11.46
C ILE A 22 19.63 -10.13 -12.46
N VAL A 23 18.66 -10.94 -12.90
CA VAL A 23 17.63 -10.53 -13.85
C VAL A 23 16.84 -9.32 -13.31
N HIS A 24 16.50 -9.32 -12.03
CA HIS A 24 15.77 -8.21 -11.41
C HIS A 24 16.61 -6.93 -11.34
N ILE A 25 17.90 -7.03 -10.98
CA ILE A 25 18.83 -5.89 -10.97
C ILE A 25 18.98 -5.31 -12.39
N LEU A 26 19.12 -6.16 -13.40
CA LEU A 26 19.21 -5.73 -14.80
C LEU A 26 17.93 -5.02 -15.26
N GLN A 27 16.75 -5.51 -14.85
CA GLN A 27 15.47 -4.86 -15.13
C GLN A 27 15.35 -3.45 -14.50
N ILE A 28 15.98 -3.21 -13.36
CA ILE A 28 15.99 -1.91 -12.69
C ILE A 28 17.02 -0.96 -13.34
N LEU A 29 18.21 -1.46 -13.68
CA LEU A 29 19.30 -0.62 -14.20
C LEU A 29 19.13 -0.24 -15.67
N ASN A 30 18.52 -1.10 -16.49
CA ASN A 30 18.30 -0.83 -17.92
C ASN A 30 17.50 0.45 -18.20
N PRO A 31 16.32 0.70 -17.59
CA PRO A 31 15.57 1.94 -17.84
C PRO A 31 16.31 3.19 -17.33
N ILE A 32 17.13 3.05 -16.29
CA ILE A 32 17.96 4.14 -15.76
C ILE A 32 19.05 4.49 -16.80
N PHE A 33 19.72 3.48 -17.34
CA PHE A 33 20.73 3.67 -18.39
C PHE A 33 20.15 4.38 -19.62
N ILE A 34 19.02 3.87 -20.13
CA ILE A 34 18.33 4.44 -21.31
C ILE A 34 17.84 5.88 -21.06
N LYS A 35 17.53 6.25 -19.82
CA LYS A 35 17.10 7.62 -19.47
C LYS A 35 18.23 8.65 -19.60
N TYR A 36 19.47 8.23 -19.33
CA TYR A 36 20.64 9.12 -19.33
C TYR A 36 21.41 9.08 -20.66
N ASP A 37 21.28 8.01 -21.44
CA ASP A 37 21.71 7.91 -22.83
C ASP A 37 20.76 8.75 -23.72
N ARG A 38 21.04 10.06 -23.79
CA ARG A 38 20.15 11.04 -24.42
C ARG A 38 20.63 11.40 -25.81
N GLU A 39 21.89 11.84 -25.96
CA GLU A 39 22.38 12.36 -27.24
C GLU A 39 23.90 12.21 -27.45
N PRO A 40 24.33 11.43 -28.47
CA PRO A 40 23.51 10.53 -29.30
C PRO A 40 23.07 9.30 -28.52
N LYS A 41 21.86 8.80 -28.80
CA LYS A 41 21.34 7.57 -28.18
C LYS A 41 21.99 6.33 -28.80
N ASP A 42 23.22 6.08 -28.39
CA ASP A 42 24.11 5.08 -29.00
C ASP A 42 24.32 3.85 -28.11
N GLY A 43 23.57 3.76 -27.00
CA GLY A 43 23.69 2.66 -26.06
C GLY A 43 24.94 2.74 -25.20
N MET A 44 25.59 3.91 -25.14
CA MET A 44 26.77 4.18 -24.32
C MET A 44 26.59 5.52 -23.58
N LEU A 45 27.02 5.60 -22.32
CA LEU A 45 26.98 6.84 -21.56
C LEU A 45 28.25 7.65 -21.77
N SER A 46 28.11 8.87 -22.29
CA SER A 46 29.20 9.82 -22.33
C SER A 46 29.51 10.36 -20.94
N LYS A 47 30.73 10.88 -20.77
CA LYS A 47 31.16 11.56 -19.53
C LYS A 47 30.23 12.70 -19.09
N ARG A 48 29.64 13.42 -20.05
CA ARG A 48 28.68 14.50 -19.79
C ARG A 48 27.35 13.97 -19.25
N GLU A 49 26.87 12.87 -19.81
CA GLU A 49 25.63 12.20 -19.37
C GLU A 49 25.81 11.54 -18.00
N MET A 50 26.98 10.95 -17.75
CA MET A 50 27.34 10.44 -16.43
C MET A 50 27.37 11.57 -15.38
N HIS A 51 27.91 12.75 -15.73
CA HIS A 51 27.89 13.92 -14.84
C HIS A 51 26.45 14.39 -14.55
N HIS A 52 25.58 14.42 -15.56
CA HIS A 52 24.16 14.75 -15.37
C HIS A 52 23.45 13.73 -14.48
N MET A 53 23.73 12.43 -14.65
CA MET A 53 23.18 11.38 -13.81
C MET A 53 23.53 11.58 -12.33
N PHE A 54 24.80 11.83 -12.00
CA PHE A 54 25.20 12.04 -10.60
C PHE A 54 24.60 13.32 -10.00
N ARG A 55 24.43 14.36 -10.82
CA ARG A 55 23.74 15.59 -10.41
C ARG A 55 22.26 15.34 -10.11
N ASP A 56 21.57 14.57 -10.95
CA ASP A 56 20.17 14.18 -10.76
C ASP A 56 19.99 13.26 -9.53
N LEU A 57 21.02 12.49 -9.15
CA LEU A 57 21.06 11.66 -7.94
C LEU A 57 21.40 12.42 -6.65
N HIS A 58 21.48 13.76 -6.71
CA HIS A 58 21.87 14.64 -5.59
C HIS A 58 23.25 14.35 -4.97
N GLU A 59 24.10 13.58 -5.64
CA GLU A 59 25.50 13.40 -5.25
C GLU A 59 26.34 14.50 -5.88
N LYS A 60 26.83 15.44 -5.06
CA LYS A 60 27.76 16.50 -5.51
C LYS A 60 29.14 15.90 -5.75
N ILE A 61 29.36 15.36 -6.95
CA ILE A 61 30.66 14.85 -7.37
C ILE A 61 31.39 15.95 -8.17
N SER A 62 32.62 16.28 -7.77
CA SER A 62 33.44 17.27 -8.51
C SER A 62 33.87 16.72 -9.87
N ASP A 63 34.18 17.61 -10.83
CA ASP A 63 34.67 17.22 -12.16
C ASP A 63 35.91 16.32 -12.10
N SER A 64 36.81 16.59 -11.15
CA SER A 64 38.00 15.77 -10.91
C SER A 64 37.66 14.34 -10.48
N GLN A 65 36.63 14.17 -9.66
CA GLN A 65 36.18 12.88 -9.18
C GLN A 65 35.42 12.12 -10.26
N ILE A 66 34.57 12.80 -11.04
CA ILE A 66 33.90 12.19 -12.20
C ILE A 66 34.92 11.70 -13.21
N ASN A 67 36.00 12.46 -13.47
CA ASN A 67 37.09 12.01 -14.35
C ASN A 67 37.75 10.73 -13.83
N ASN A 68 38.06 10.68 -12.53
CA ASN A 68 38.68 9.51 -11.93
C ASN A 68 37.76 8.28 -11.93
N LEU A 69 36.47 8.49 -11.67
CA LEU A 69 35.46 7.44 -11.71
C LEU A 69 35.24 6.95 -13.15
N PHE A 70 35.16 7.87 -14.10
CA PHE A 70 35.04 7.54 -15.53
C PHE A 70 36.23 6.68 -15.98
N HIS A 71 37.47 7.09 -15.68
CA HIS A 71 38.67 6.30 -15.98
C HIS A 71 38.75 4.96 -15.25
N GLN A 72 38.05 4.80 -14.13
CA GLN A 72 38.01 3.55 -13.37
C GLN A 72 37.03 2.53 -13.96
N PHE A 73 35.96 3.01 -14.61
CA PHE A 73 34.87 2.17 -15.13
C PHE A 73 34.89 1.98 -16.64
N ASP A 74 35.53 2.88 -17.39
CA ASP A 74 35.86 2.75 -18.82
C ASP A 74 37.04 1.77 -18.96
N ILE A 75 36.72 0.47 -18.99
CA ILE A 75 37.68 -0.64 -18.98
C ILE A 75 38.31 -0.80 -20.35
N ASP A 76 37.50 -0.65 -21.41
CA ASP A 76 37.94 -0.78 -22.80
C ASP A 76 38.58 0.51 -23.35
N ARG A 77 38.48 1.62 -22.61
CA ARG A 77 39.08 2.94 -22.91
C ARG A 77 38.53 3.53 -24.22
N ASP A 78 37.28 3.23 -24.53
CA ASP A 78 36.59 3.78 -25.70
C ASP A 78 36.11 5.23 -25.45
N GLY A 79 36.28 5.74 -24.22
CA GLY A 79 35.90 7.09 -23.83
C GLY A 79 34.40 7.25 -23.57
N ARG A 80 33.68 6.12 -23.41
CA ARG A 80 32.26 5.99 -23.14
C ARG A 80 32.07 4.90 -22.07
N ILE A 81 30.84 4.72 -21.60
CA ILE A 81 30.51 3.71 -20.60
C ILE A 81 29.41 2.84 -21.17
N SER A 82 29.73 1.58 -21.44
CA SER A 82 28.78 0.58 -21.87
C SER A 82 27.80 0.19 -20.75
N PHE A 83 26.71 -0.47 -21.11
CA PHE A 83 25.74 -0.96 -20.12
C PHE A 83 26.38 -1.94 -19.11
N GLU A 84 27.34 -2.76 -19.55
CA GLU A 84 28.06 -3.71 -18.68
C GLU A 84 28.95 -2.96 -17.67
N GLU A 85 29.68 -1.95 -18.14
CA GLU A 85 30.50 -1.09 -17.28
C GLU A 85 29.65 -0.24 -16.33
N PHE A 86 28.46 0.18 -16.77
CA PHE A 86 27.48 0.88 -15.95
C PHE A 86 26.96 0.01 -14.80
N ILE A 87 26.70 -1.28 -15.04
CA ILE A 87 26.31 -2.23 -13.99
C ILE A 87 27.45 -2.38 -12.97
N TYR A 88 28.68 -2.54 -13.45
CA TYR A 88 29.85 -2.66 -12.59
C TYR A 88 30.09 -1.40 -11.76
N ALA A 89 29.96 -0.22 -12.37
CA ALA A 89 30.07 1.06 -11.69
C ALA A 89 29.01 1.18 -10.58
N THR A 90 27.75 0.91 -10.90
CA THR A 90 26.65 1.00 -9.93
C THR A 90 26.83 0.02 -8.76
N ALA A 91 27.26 -1.22 -9.03
CA ALA A 91 27.58 -2.20 -8.00
C ALA A 91 28.75 -1.74 -7.09
N PHE A 92 29.78 -1.11 -7.68
CA PHE A 92 30.90 -0.54 -6.93
C PHE A 92 30.46 0.61 -6.02
N PHE A 93 29.61 1.53 -6.50
CA PHE A 93 29.06 2.61 -5.70
C PHE A 93 28.23 2.09 -4.53
N ILE A 94 27.32 1.15 -4.76
CA ILE A 94 26.50 0.55 -3.71
C ILE A 94 27.39 -0.10 -2.63
N LYS A 95 28.43 -0.85 -3.05
CA LYS A 95 29.40 -1.46 -2.12
C LYS A 95 30.16 -0.41 -1.31
N LYS A 96 30.55 0.71 -1.92
CA LYS A 96 31.29 1.79 -1.26
C LYS A 96 30.42 2.62 -0.32
N SER A 97 29.16 2.87 -0.69
CA SER A 97 28.15 3.52 0.16
C SER A 97 27.80 2.65 1.37
N TYR A 98 27.72 1.33 1.21
CA TYR A 98 27.53 0.40 2.33
C TYR A 98 28.71 0.38 3.31
N GLN A 99 29.93 0.67 2.83
CA GLN A 99 31.14 0.76 3.64
C GLN A 99 31.37 2.14 4.29
N GLY A 100 30.42 3.09 4.16
CA GLY A 100 30.45 4.38 4.85
C GLY A 100 31.61 5.30 4.47
N LYS A 101 32.22 5.13 3.29
CA LYS A 101 33.47 5.80 2.88
C LYS A 101 33.27 6.93 1.86
N ILE A 102 32.09 7.56 1.86
CA ILE A 102 31.83 8.82 1.13
C ILE A 102 31.84 9.93 2.18
N THR A 103 32.95 10.66 2.28
CA THR A 103 33.03 11.89 3.08
C THR A 103 32.27 13.01 2.34
N PRO A 104 31.26 13.65 2.94
CA PRO A 104 30.73 14.91 2.42
C PRO A 104 31.78 15.99 2.67
N VAL A 105 32.19 16.71 1.62
CA VAL A 105 33.09 17.86 1.76
C VAL A 105 32.28 19.12 2.12
N PRO A 106 32.79 20.02 2.98
CA PRO A 106 32.07 21.18 3.47
C PRO A 106 31.72 22.18 2.37
N SER A 107 30.61 22.87 2.62
CA SER A 107 30.00 23.94 1.83
C SER A 107 30.89 25.17 1.69
N ASP A 108 31.22 25.54 0.45
CA ASP A 108 31.49 26.93 0.08
C ASP A 108 30.36 27.47 -0.80
N ALA A 109 30.06 28.74 -0.56
CA ALA A 109 28.82 29.42 -0.86
C ALA A 109 28.65 29.87 -2.32
N SER A 110 27.39 30.24 -2.62
CA SER A 110 26.89 31.06 -3.73
C SER A 110 26.59 30.37 -5.07
N SER A 111 25.30 30.15 -5.32
CA SER A 111 24.60 30.77 -6.46
C SER A 111 23.15 30.29 -6.53
N SER A 112 22.25 31.25 -6.30
CA SER A 112 20.94 31.39 -6.94
C SER A 112 20.04 30.16 -7.08
N SER A 113 19.11 30.08 -6.13
CA SER A 113 17.75 29.58 -6.33
C SER A 113 17.11 30.15 -7.59
N SER A 114 16.86 29.31 -8.59
CA SER A 114 15.92 29.59 -9.67
C SER A 114 15.06 28.34 -9.91
N GLU A 115 13.77 28.52 -9.69
CA GLU A 115 12.68 27.61 -9.99
C GLU A 115 12.75 27.11 -11.44
N ILE A 116 12.78 25.78 -11.62
CA ILE A 116 12.27 25.10 -12.81
C ILE A 116 11.44 23.92 -12.31
N GLU A 117 10.22 24.20 -11.89
CA GLU A 117 9.13 23.22 -11.91
C GLU A 117 8.60 23.15 -13.35
N ALA A 118 8.95 22.10 -14.09
CA ALA A 118 8.18 21.70 -15.27
C ALA A 118 8.38 20.21 -15.60
N SER A 119 7.32 19.45 -15.36
CA SER A 119 6.96 18.18 -15.98
C SER A 119 7.95 17.01 -15.85
N PHE A 120 7.84 16.28 -14.75
CA PHE A 120 8.14 14.85 -14.75
C PHE A 120 6.91 14.10 -14.21
N SER A 121 6.06 13.63 -15.13
CA SER A 121 5.06 12.63 -14.78
C SER A 121 5.77 11.29 -14.62
N TYR A 122 6.37 11.07 -13.46
CA TYR A 122 6.51 9.70 -12.99
C TYR A 122 5.08 9.21 -12.74
N ASP A 123 4.65 8.21 -13.53
CA ASP A 123 3.64 7.25 -13.09
C ASP A 123 4.27 6.48 -11.93
N ASP A 124 4.29 7.17 -10.80
CA ASP A 124 4.87 6.73 -9.58
C ASP A 124 3.90 5.74 -8.94
N GLY A 125 4.28 4.47 -8.96
CA GLY A 125 3.63 3.39 -8.23
C GLY A 125 4.00 3.40 -6.75
N GLU A 126 4.62 4.45 -6.21
CA GLU A 126 4.70 4.63 -4.76
C GLU A 126 3.31 5.06 -4.27
N GLY A 127 2.60 4.13 -3.64
CA GLY A 127 1.42 4.49 -2.85
C GLY A 127 1.78 5.69 -1.97
N GLU A 128 0.85 6.63 -1.84
CA GLU A 128 0.94 7.73 -0.88
C GLU A 128 1.44 7.15 0.46
N LEU A 129 2.75 7.24 0.70
CA LEU A 129 3.37 6.70 1.90
C LEU A 129 2.67 7.42 3.04
N GLU A 130 2.16 6.66 4.01
CA GLU A 130 1.71 7.23 5.28
C GLU A 130 2.78 8.24 5.71
N GLU A 131 2.40 9.53 5.79
CA GLU A 131 3.33 10.60 6.12
C GLU A 131 4.13 10.17 7.34
N MET A 132 5.43 10.00 7.15
CA MET A 132 6.31 9.52 8.20
C MET A 132 6.18 10.49 9.39
N PRO A 133 5.92 9.99 10.61
CA PRO A 133 5.77 10.84 11.77
C PRO A 133 6.98 11.77 11.90
N VAL A 134 6.75 13.06 12.06
CA VAL A 134 7.80 14.12 12.05
C VAL A 134 8.96 13.75 12.99
N ASP A 135 8.67 13.13 14.14
CA ASP A 135 9.65 12.71 15.15
C ASP A 135 10.61 11.57 14.70
N LEU A 136 10.27 10.84 13.63
CA LEU A 136 11.06 9.71 13.11
C LEU A 136 11.87 10.06 11.87
N ALA A 137 11.64 11.23 11.27
CA ALA A 137 12.28 11.65 10.03
C ALA A 137 13.80 11.91 10.18
N GLU A 138 14.26 12.24 11.38
CA GLU A 138 15.64 12.67 11.65
C GLU A 138 16.59 11.52 12.07
N GLN A 139 16.09 10.28 12.22
CA GLN A 139 16.87 9.16 12.76
C GLN A 139 17.50 8.27 11.67
N ARG A 140 18.59 7.56 12.00
CA ARG A 140 19.19 6.56 11.09
C ARG A 140 18.16 5.51 10.66
N PRO A 141 18.17 5.06 9.39
CA PRO A 141 17.09 4.23 8.80
C PRO A 141 16.80 2.92 9.55
N GLU A 142 17.83 2.27 10.12
CA GLU A 142 17.65 1.03 10.90
C GLU A 142 16.94 1.26 12.25
N LYS A 143 17.24 2.37 12.94
CA LYS A 143 16.60 2.73 14.22
C LYS A 143 15.18 3.24 13.98
N GLN A 144 14.98 4.01 12.91
CA GLN A 144 13.69 4.49 12.43
C GLN A 144 12.73 3.32 12.15
N GLN A 145 13.15 2.30 11.42
CA GLN A 145 12.30 1.14 11.11
C GLN A 145 11.96 0.31 12.35
N ARG A 146 12.91 0.15 13.29
CA ARG A 146 12.67 -0.58 14.56
C ARG A 146 11.70 0.17 15.47
N ALA A 147 11.86 1.49 15.59
CA ALA A 147 10.96 2.33 16.36
C ALA A 147 9.54 2.35 15.77
N LEU A 148 9.42 2.43 14.44
CA LEU A 148 8.14 2.37 13.75
C LEU A 148 7.43 1.03 13.97
N LYS A 149 8.15 -0.09 13.81
CA LYS A 149 7.61 -1.43 14.08
C LYS A 149 7.13 -1.57 15.53
N PHE A 150 7.91 -1.10 16.50
CA PHE A 150 7.53 -1.19 17.91
C PHE A 150 6.31 -0.31 18.25
N ARG A 151 6.25 0.92 17.71
CA ARG A 151 5.09 1.80 17.85
C ARG A 151 3.84 1.18 17.22
N ALA A 152 3.94 0.65 16.00
CA ALA A 152 2.84 -0.01 15.31
C ALA A 152 2.34 -1.25 16.08
N VAL A 153 3.25 -2.09 16.58
CA VAL A 153 2.89 -3.23 17.44
C VAL A 153 2.21 -2.76 18.73
N GLY A 154 2.74 -1.71 19.37
CA GLY A 154 2.13 -1.14 20.56
C GLY A 154 0.72 -0.61 20.33
N GLN A 155 0.50 0.11 19.23
CA GLN A 155 -0.81 0.62 18.83
C GLN A 155 -1.79 -0.50 18.47
N LEU A 156 -1.32 -1.56 17.80
CA LEU A 156 -2.12 -2.73 17.48
C LEU A 156 -2.55 -3.45 18.76
N LEU A 157 -1.62 -3.73 19.67
CA LEU A 157 -1.91 -4.38 20.95
C LEU A 157 -2.87 -3.56 21.81
N LEU A 158 -2.66 -2.24 21.88
CA LEU A 158 -3.55 -1.34 22.60
C LEU A 158 -4.96 -1.34 21.98
N GLY A 159 -5.06 -1.26 20.66
CA GLY A 159 -6.33 -1.33 19.95
C GLY A 159 -7.07 -2.65 20.19
N THR A 160 -6.38 -3.79 20.07
CA THR A 160 -6.95 -5.12 20.36
C THR A 160 -7.41 -5.22 21.81
N PHE A 161 -6.61 -4.75 22.77
CA PHE A 161 -6.98 -4.75 24.17
C PHE A 161 -8.24 -3.91 24.43
N LEU A 162 -8.32 -2.71 23.87
CA LEU A 162 -9.51 -1.87 23.99
C LEU A 162 -10.75 -2.53 23.39
N ILE A 163 -10.63 -3.17 22.22
CA ILE A 163 -11.75 -3.90 21.61
C ILE A 163 -12.25 -5.02 22.55
N LEU A 164 -11.35 -5.80 23.16
CA LEU A 164 -11.72 -6.87 24.08
C LEU A 164 -12.40 -6.37 25.37
N VAL A 165 -11.97 -5.21 25.88
CA VAL A 165 -12.55 -4.63 27.10
C VAL A 165 -13.91 -3.98 26.83
N PHE A 166 -14.06 -3.31 25.68
CA PHE A 166 -15.24 -2.51 25.35
C PHE A 166 -16.28 -3.23 24.48
N SER A 167 -15.98 -4.39 23.91
CA SER A 167 -16.94 -5.15 23.08
C SER A 167 -18.20 -5.53 23.86
N ASP A 168 -18.05 -6.13 25.04
CA ASP A 168 -19.17 -6.64 25.83
C ASP A 168 -20.08 -5.52 26.36
N PRO A 169 -19.54 -4.42 26.93
CA PRO A 169 -20.35 -3.25 27.28
C PRO A 169 -21.09 -2.66 26.07
N MET A 170 -20.45 -2.60 24.90
CA MET A 170 -21.07 -2.04 23.70
C MET A 170 -22.28 -2.85 23.24
N VAL A 171 -22.18 -4.18 23.21
CA VAL A 171 -23.30 -5.07 22.86
C VAL A 171 -24.46 -4.90 23.86
N LYS A 172 -24.16 -4.75 25.16
CA LYS A 172 -25.20 -4.49 26.18
C LYS A 172 -25.91 -3.16 25.97
N VAL A 173 -25.18 -2.11 25.61
CA VAL A 173 -25.77 -0.80 25.29
C VAL A 173 -26.71 -0.91 24.09
N PHE A 174 -26.36 -1.67 23.06
CA PHE A 174 -27.27 -1.87 21.91
C PHE A 174 -28.57 -2.55 22.33
N GLY A 175 -28.50 -3.56 23.19
CA GLY A 175 -29.69 -4.22 23.74
C GLY A 175 -30.55 -3.28 24.58
N GLU A 176 -29.94 -2.50 25.48
CA GLU A 176 -30.66 -1.55 26.32
C GLU A 176 -31.28 -0.39 25.54
N VAL A 177 -30.57 0.13 24.53
CA VAL A 177 -31.10 1.14 23.60
C VAL A 177 -32.32 0.58 22.86
N ALA A 178 -32.24 -0.65 22.36
CA ALA A 178 -33.33 -1.33 21.68
C ALA A 178 -34.58 -1.48 22.57
N LEU A 179 -34.39 -1.88 23.83
CA LEU A 179 -35.47 -1.98 24.81
C LEU A 179 -36.15 -0.62 25.07
N ARG A 180 -35.38 0.46 25.19
CA ARG A 180 -35.92 1.81 25.46
C ARG A 180 -36.71 2.39 24.30
N ILE A 181 -36.29 2.10 23.07
CA ILE A 181 -36.98 2.57 21.85
C ILE A 181 -38.08 1.61 21.39
N ASN A 182 -38.29 0.48 22.10
CA ASN A 182 -39.27 -0.55 21.77
C ASN A 182 -39.07 -1.18 20.37
N ILE A 183 -37.82 -1.43 19.98
CA ILE A 183 -37.46 -2.07 18.72
C ILE A 183 -36.65 -3.34 19.02
N PRO A 184 -36.78 -4.43 18.26
CA PRO A 184 -35.94 -5.61 18.45
C PRO A 184 -34.43 -5.28 18.40
N PRO A 185 -33.61 -5.83 19.31
CA PRO A 185 -32.16 -5.55 19.37
C PRO A 185 -31.38 -5.84 18.09
N PHE A 186 -31.90 -6.76 17.28
CA PHE A 186 -31.39 -7.07 15.95
C PHE A 186 -31.27 -5.83 15.07
N TYR A 187 -32.35 -5.04 14.94
CA TYR A 187 -32.38 -3.88 14.05
C TYR A 187 -31.42 -2.77 14.49
N VAL A 188 -31.33 -2.53 15.80
CA VAL A 188 -30.40 -1.54 16.36
C VAL A 188 -28.96 -1.93 16.07
N SER A 189 -28.62 -3.20 16.26
CA SER A 189 -27.28 -3.73 15.96
C SER A 189 -27.00 -3.73 14.47
N PHE A 190 -27.99 -4.06 13.62
CA PHE A 190 -27.87 -4.05 12.17
C PHE A 190 -27.54 -2.67 11.60
N VAL A 191 -28.03 -1.60 12.23
CA VAL A 191 -27.72 -0.21 11.82
C VAL A 191 -26.45 0.31 12.48
N LEU A 192 -26.28 0.13 13.80
CA LEU A 192 -25.17 0.74 14.53
C LEU A 192 -23.85 -0.01 14.36
N ALA A 193 -23.86 -1.35 14.31
CA ALA A 193 -22.61 -2.11 14.24
C ALA A 193 -21.81 -1.82 12.95
N PRO A 194 -22.41 -1.76 11.75
CA PRO A 194 -21.67 -1.40 10.54
C PRO A 194 -21.14 0.04 10.56
N VAL A 195 -21.90 0.97 11.14
CA VAL A 195 -21.47 2.38 11.26
C VAL A 195 -20.24 2.48 12.16
N ILE A 196 -20.24 1.80 13.32
CA ILE A 196 -19.10 1.82 14.24
C ILE A 196 -17.90 1.10 13.63
N SER A 197 -18.12 -0.10 13.08
CA SER A 197 -17.04 -0.95 12.58
C SER A 197 -16.32 -0.37 11.36
N ASN A 198 -17.00 0.47 10.55
CA ASN A 198 -16.42 1.09 9.35
C ASN A 198 -16.13 2.59 9.53
N ALA A 199 -16.31 3.14 10.74
CA ALA A 199 -16.08 4.55 11.00
C ALA A 199 -14.62 4.98 10.69
N PRO A 200 -13.57 4.25 11.09
CA PRO A 200 -12.18 4.62 10.78
C PRO A 200 -11.92 4.77 9.27
N GLU A 201 -12.46 3.87 8.46
CA GLU A 201 -12.32 3.86 7.00
C GLU A 201 -13.01 5.06 6.36
N ILE A 202 -14.17 5.47 6.87
CA ILE A 202 -14.88 6.67 6.40
C ILE A 202 -14.03 7.92 6.68
N PHE A 203 -13.41 8.02 7.86
CA PHE A 203 -12.57 9.17 8.18
C PHE A 203 -11.27 9.19 7.37
N ALA A 204 -10.61 8.04 7.21
CA ALA A 204 -9.40 7.91 6.40
C ALA A 204 -9.66 8.22 4.91
N SER A 205 -10.74 7.66 4.34
CA SER A 205 -11.09 7.90 2.94
C SER A 205 -11.47 9.36 2.68
N ARG A 206 -12.11 10.05 3.63
CA ARG A 206 -12.39 11.49 3.52
C ARG A 206 -11.10 12.33 3.43
N TYR A 207 -10.06 11.95 4.18
CA TYR A 207 -8.75 12.62 4.10
C TYR A 207 -8.17 12.50 2.69
N TYR A 208 -8.13 11.29 2.12
CA TYR A 208 -7.66 11.07 0.75
C TYR A 208 -8.55 11.74 -0.31
N ALA A 209 -9.87 11.69 -0.15
CA ALA A 209 -10.82 12.30 -1.06
C ALA A 209 -10.74 13.84 -1.09
N ARG A 210 -10.29 14.47 0.01
CA ARG A 210 -10.11 15.93 0.08
C ARG A 210 -8.99 16.44 -0.85
N LYS A 211 -8.02 15.59 -1.19
CA LYS A 211 -6.94 15.93 -2.13
C LYS A 211 -7.45 16.13 -3.57
N LYS A 212 -8.66 15.65 -3.91
CA LYS A 212 -9.36 15.85 -5.20
C LYS A 212 -8.55 15.48 -6.45
N THR A 213 -7.50 14.67 -6.34
CA THR A 213 -6.75 14.17 -7.50
C THR A 213 -7.30 12.81 -7.95
N ARG A 214 -7.13 12.48 -9.24
CA ARG A 214 -7.57 11.18 -9.77
C ARG A 214 -6.87 10.02 -9.05
N ARG A 215 -5.58 10.15 -8.75
CA ARG A 215 -4.77 9.14 -8.06
C ARG A 215 -5.21 8.95 -6.60
N SER A 216 -5.35 10.04 -5.84
CA SER A 216 -5.82 9.97 -4.44
C SER A 216 -7.23 9.41 -4.33
N MET A 217 -8.12 9.75 -5.28
CA MET A 217 -9.46 9.17 -5.35
C MET A 217 -9.44 7.67 -5.67
N THR A 218 -8.58 7.22 -6.58
CA THR A 218 -8.40 5.80 -6.88
C THR A 218 -7.88 5.04 -5.67
N ILE A 219 -6.87 5.56 -4.97
CA ILE A 219 -6.31 4.95 -3.74
C ILE A 219 -7.37 4.86 -2.64
N ALA A 220 -8.13 5.94 -2.41
CA ALA A 220 -9.21 5.94 -1.43
C ALA A 220 -10.26 4.86 -1.74
N PHE A 221 -10.65 4.74 -3.02
CA PHE A 221 -11.64 3.78 -3.47
C PHE A 221 -11.14 2.34 -3.36
N THR A 222 -9.91 2.05 -3.82
CA THR A 222 -9.34 0.70 -3.73
C THR A 222 -9.10 0.27 -2.28
N ALA A 223 -8.68 1.20 -1.40
CA ALA A 223 -8.54 0.93 0.03
C ALA A 223 -9.88 0.63 0.71
N LEU A 224 -10.92 1.42 0.41
CA LEU A 224 -12.29 1.16 0.90
C LEU A 224 -12.81 -0.20 0.44
N GLN A 225 -12.66 -0.52 -0.85
CA GLN A 225 -13.09 -1.80 -1.39
C GLN A 225 -12.32 -2.98 -0.77
N GLY A 226 -11.00 -2.82 -0.59
CA GLY A 226 -10.14 -3.81 0.05
C GLY A 226 -10.54 -4.06 1.51
N SER A 227 -10.73 -3.00 2.30
CA SER A 227 -11.17 -3.13 3.70
C SER A 227 -12.55 -3.78 3.81
N ALA A 228 -13.52 -3.35 3.01
CA ALA A 228 -14.87 -3.94 3.01
C ALA A 228 -14.84 -5.43 2.65
N ALA A 229 -14.08 -5.81 1.60
CA ALA A 229 -13.95 -7.21 1.21
C ALA A 229 -13.25 -8.05 2.30
N MET A 230 -12.20 -7.52 2.92
CA MET A 230 -11.47 -8.20 4.00
C MET A 230 -12.35 -8.40 5.23
N ASN A 231 -13.01 -7.33 5.71
CA ASN A 231 -13.89 -7.40 6.88
C ASN A 231 -15.04 -8.39 6.66
N ASN A 232 -15.69 -8.34 5.49
CA ASN A 232 -16.82 -9.23 5.20
C ASN A 232 -16.38 -10.69 5.07
N THR A 233 -15.26 -10.97 4.39
CA THR A 233 -14.77 -12.35 4.22
C THR A 233 -14.30 -12.97 5.53
N VAL A 234 -13.57 -12.23 6.35
CA VAL A 234 -13.09 -12.70 7.66
C VAL A 234 -14.26 -12.87 8.64
N CYS A 235 -15.18 -11.90 8.70
CA CYS A 235 -16.35 -11.97 9.58
C CYS A 235 -17.24 -13.16 9.23
N LEU A 236 -17.56 -13.35 7.94
CA LEU A 236 -18.33 -14.49 7.48
C LEU A 236 -17.63 -15.81 7.82
N SER A 237 -16.31 -15.89 7.64
CA SER A 237 -15.53 -17.09 7.95
C SER A 237 -15.56 -17.44 9.44
N ILE A 238 -15.39 -16.45 10.32
CA ILE A 238 -15.45 -16.65 11.77
C ILE A 238 -16.87 -17.05 12.20
N PHE A 239 -17.90 -16.38 11.65
CA PHE A 239 -19.29 -16.68 11.95
C PHE A 239 -19.67 -18.11 11.54
N MET A 240 -19.35 -18.52 10.32
CA MET A 240 -19.59 -19.88 9.84
C MET A 240 -18.80 -20.91 10.65
N GLY A 241 -17.55 -20.60 11.03
CA GLY A 241 -16.77 -21.43 11.94
C GLY A 241 -17.47 -21.64 13.29
N LEU A 242 -18.00 -20.58 13.90
CA LEU A 242 -18.75 -20.67 15.15
C LEU A 242 -20.01 -21.51 15.00
N VAL A 243 -20.80 -21.30 13.95
CA VAL A 243 -22.03 -22.08 13.69
C VAL A 243 -21.70 -23.57 13.56
N HIS A 244 -20.65 -23.91 12.79
CA HIS A 244 -20.21 -25.29 12.59
C HIS A 244 -19.72 -25.95 13.88
N PHE A 245 -18.80 -25.30 14.61
CA PHE A 245 -18.21 -25.90 15.80
C PHE A 245 -19.13 -25.90 17.03
N ARG A 246 -20.08 -24.96 17.11
CA ARG A 246 -21.04 -24.88 18.22
C ARG A 246 -22.36 -25.60 17.93
N GLY A 247 -22.55 -26.13 16.71
CA GLY A 247 -23.77 -26.84 16.32
C GLY A 247 -25.03 -25.99 16.41
N ILE A 248 -24.92 -24.67 16.15
CA ILE A 248 -26.05 -23.74 16.26
C ILE A 248 -26.96 -23.94 15.05
N ALA A 249 -28.27 -24.12 15.29
CA ALA A 249 -29.25 -24.22 14.21
C ALA A 249 -29.33 -22.89 13.45
N TRP A 250 -29.20 -22.94 12.12
CA TRP A 250 -29.35 -21.79 11.26
C TRP A 250 -30.83 -21.45 11.10
N ASN A 251 -31.29 -20.41 11.81
CA ASN A 251 -32.70 -20.02 11.84
C ASN A 251 -32.97 -18.64 11.21
N TYR A 252 -31.98 -17.99 10.59
CA TYR A 252 -32.08 -16.63 10.05
C TYR A 252 -32.11 -16.61 8.51
N SER A 253 -32.78 -17.59 7.90
CA SER A 253 -32.79 -17.75 6.44
C SER A 253 -33.54 -16.62 5.73
N ALA A 254 -34.62 -16.10 6.33
CA ALA A 254 -35.43 -15.07 5.70
C ALA A 254 -34.69 -13.71 5.64
N GLU A 255 -34.04 -13.34 6.74
CA GLU A 255 -33.27 -12.09 6.81
C GLU A 255 -32.05 -12.15 5.90
N THR A 256 -31.34 -13.29 5.89
CA THR A 256 -30.15 -13.46 5.03
C THR A 256 -30.51 -13.46 3.55
N MET A 257 -31.62 -14.07 3.14
CA MET A 257 -32.12 -13.98 1.76
C MET A 257 -32.52 -12.55 1.38
N SER A 258 -33.10 -11.79 2.31
CA SER A 258 -33.48 -10.39 2.10
C SER A 258 -32.26 -9.48 1.90
N ILE A 259 -31.23 -9.65 2.73
CA ILE A 259 -29.97 -8.93 2.63
C ILE A 259 -29.29 -9.26 1.30
N LEU A 260 -29.22 -10.53 0.92
CA LEU A 260 -28.58 -10.98 -0.31
C LEU A 260 -29.27 -10.41 -1.56
N ALA A 261 -30.61 -10.33 -1.57
CA ALA A 261 -31.36 -9.71 -2.66
C ALA A 261 -31.01 -8.22 -2.81
N VAL A 262 -30.88 -7.50 -1.69
CA VAL A 262 -30.47 -6.09 -1.67
C VAL A 262 -29.03 -5.92 -2.16
N GLU A 263 -28.12 -6.80 -1.76
CA GLU A 263 -26.73 -6.80 -2.23
C GLU A 263 -26.63 -7.00 -3.75
N ILE A 264 -27.44 -7.90 -4.32
CA ILE A 264 -27.48 -8.10 -5.77
C ILE A 264 -27.96 -6.83 -6.48
N ILE A 265 -29.02 -6.18 -5.98
CA ILE A 265 -29.52 -4.90 -6.53
C ILE A 265 -28.43 -3.82 -6.47
N LEU A 266 -27.76 -3.70 -5.32
CA LEU A 266 -26.67 -2.76 -5.13
C LEU A 266 -25.51 -3.04 -6.09
N ALA A 267 -25.10 -4.31 -6.23
CA ALA A 267 -24.06 -4.73 -7.15
C ALA A 267 -24.41 -4.45 -8.62
N MET A 268 -25.68 -4.53 -9.01
CA MET A 268 -26.12 -4.14 -10.35
C MET A 268 -26.04 -2.62 -10.54
N MET A 269 -26.42 -1.83 -9.54
CA MET A 269 -26.41 -0.37 -9.61
C MET A 269 -24.99 0.22 -9.62
N THR A 270 -24.03 -0.43 -8.96
CA THR A 270 -22.63 0.03 -8.86
C THR A 270 -21.76 -0.33 -10.07
N ARG A 271 -22.26 -1.11 -11.05
CA ARG A 271 -21.52 -1.48 -12.28
C ARG A 271 -21.19 -0.32 -13.21
N LYS A 272 -21.68 0.89 -12.93
CA LYS A 272 -21.41 2.07 -13.74
C LYS A 272 -19.95 2.50 -13.62
N ARG A 273 -19.35 2.87 -14.75
CA ARG A 273 -17.95 3.34 -14.83
C ARG A 273 -17.73 4.69 -14.11
N ILE A 274 -18.78 5.48 -13.93
CA ILE A 274 -18.76 6.78 -13.27
C ILE A 274 -19.92 6.82 -12.27
N LEU A 275 -19.60 7.02 -10.99
CA LEU A 275 -20.57 7.17 -9.91
C LEU A 275 -20.76 8.66 -9.64
N ASN A 276 -21.98 9.15 -9.84
CA ASN A 276 -22.33 10.53 -9.52
C ASN A 276 -22.88 10.65 -8.10
N LEU A 277 -22.94 11.87 -7.56
CA LEU A 277 -23.56 12.14 -6.26
C LEU A 277 -25.01 11.64 -6.19
N ALA A 278 -25.74 11.71 -7.31
CA ALA A 278 -27.10 11.18 -7.42
C ALA A 278 -27.15 9.65 -7.28
N ASP A 279 -26.15 8.92 -7.79
CA ASP A 279 -26.05 7.47 -7.60
C ASP A 279 -25.68 7.15 -6.14
N ALA A 280 -24.82 7.95 -5.51
CA ALA A 280 -24.50 7.82 -4.09
C ALA A 280 -25.74 8.01 -3.19
N CYS A 281 -26.58 9.02 -3.45
CA CYS A 281 -27.83 9.22 -2.72
C CYS A 281 -28.81 8.04 -2.91
N LYS A 282 -28.91 7.49 -4.13
CA LYS A 282 -29.73 6.30 -4.39
C LYS A 282 -29.22 5.09 -3.61
N ILE A 283 -27.91 4.84 -3.65
CA ILE A 283 -27.27 3.75 -2.89
C ILE A 283 -27.53 3.93 -1.39
N ALA A 284 -27.37 5.14 -0.85
CA ALA A 284 -27.65 5.43 0.55
C ALA A 284 -29.12 5.18 0.92
N SER A 285 -30.06 5.45 0.01
CA SER A 285 -31.49 5.21 0.25
C SER A 285 -31.89 3.73 0.24
N ILE A 286 -31.08 2.84 -0.33
CA ILE A 286 -31.35 1.39 -0.36
C ILE A 286 -31.22 0.79 1.04
N PHE A 287 -30.30 1.30 1.87
CA PHE A 287 -30.10 0.80 3.22
C PHE A 287 -31.35 0.91 4.13
N PRO A 288 -31.98 2.10 4.32
CA PRO A 288 -33.23 2.19 5.09
C PRO A 288 -34.39 1.44 4.40
N MET A 289 -34.40 1.36 3.07
CA MET A 289 -35.40 0.56 2.35
C MET A 289 -35.25 -0.95 2.64
N SER A 290 -34.03 -1.45 2.79
CA SER A 290 -33.77 -2.84 3.16
C SER A 290 -34.31 -3.16 4.56
N LEU A 291 -34.15 -2.24 5.52
CA LEU A 291 -34.69 -2.38 6.86
C LEU A 291 -36.23 -2.47 6.83
N PHE A 292 -36.86 -1.63 6.00
CA PHE A 292 -38.31 -1.64 5.82
C PHE A 292 -38.81 -2.97 5.24
N VAL A 293 -38.11 -3.53 4.25
CA VAL A 293 -38.47 -4.84 3.67
C VAL A 293 -38.38 -5.95 4.72
N ILE A 294 -37.36 -5.95 5.57
CA ILE A 294 -37.20 -6.94 6.64
C ILE A 294 -38.36 -6.84 7.64
N ILE A 295 -38.71 -5.61 8.08
CA ILE A 295 -39.82 -5.38 9.00
C ILE A 295 -41.15 -5.88 8.41
N VAL A 296 -41.38 -5.65 7.11
CA VAL A 296 -42.60 -6.13 6.43
C VAL A 296 -42.63 -7.66 6.35
N LEU A 297 -41.51 -8.31 6.00
CA LEU A 297 -41.43 -9.76 5.92
C LEU A 297 -41.68 -10.44 7.29
N GLU A 298 -41.11 -9.88 8.35
CA GLU A 298 -41.33 -10.36 9.72
C GLU A 298 -42.81 -10.18 10.14
N SER A 299 -43.46 -9.07 9.74
CA SER A 299 -44.89 -8.83 9.99
C SER A 299 -45.82 -9.83 9.29
N TRP A 300 -45.33 -10.50 8.23
CA TRP A 300 -46.06 -11.54 7.50
C TRP A 300 -45.79 -12.95 8.04
N GLY A 301 -45.03 -13.09 9.13
CA GLY A 301 -44.79 -14.36 9.81
C GLY A 301 -43.68 -15.21 9.19
N TYR A 302 -42.84 -14.62 8.33
CA TYR A 302 -41.59 -15.24 7.92
C TYR A 302 -40.52 -14.90 8.98
N SER A 303 -40.19 -15.89 9.81
CA SER A 303 -38.98 -15.91 10.66
C SER A 303 -37.86 -16.64 9.94
#